data_AF-A0A7R9JKC8-F1
#
_entry.id   AF-A0A7R9JKC8-F1
#
_cell.length_a   1.000
_cell.length_b   1.000
_cell.length_c   1.000
_cell.angle_alpha   90.00
_cell.angle_beta   90.00
_cell.angle_gamma   90.00
#
_symmetry.space_group_name_H-M   'P 1'
#
loop_
_entity.id
_entity.type
_entity.pdbx_description
1 polymer ?
#
loop_
_entity_poly.entity_id
_entity_poly.type
_entity_poly.pdbx_seq_one_letter_code
_entity_poly.pdbx_strand_id
1 'polypeptide(L)'
;MRLWICFMTVSSIIAVAKAQGRVVCYFASWSLTRTGDDQYRIEDIDPSLCTHVIYAFADLASDGTIRVRRSFNGLFLRIRY
;
A
#
# COMPACT_ATOMS: atom_id res chain seq x y z
N MET A 1 36.59 22.27 -30.64
CA MET A 1 35.28 21.89 -31.22
C MET A 1 34.87 20.43 -30.98
N ARG A 2 35.78 19.49 -30.68
CA ARG A 2 35.46 18.07 -30.42
C ARG A 2 34.96 17.76 -28.99
N LEU A 3 35.28 18.62 -28.02
CA LEU A 3 34.98 18.38 -26.60
C LEU A 3 33.50 18.64 -26.22
N TRP A 4 32.83 19.56 -26.92
CA TRP A 4 31.41 19.88 -26.70
C TRP A 4 30.45 18.79 -27.21
N ILE A 5 30.89 18.01 -28.21
CA ILE A 5 30.11 16.90 -28.78
C ILE A 5 29.96 15.78 -27.74
N CYS A 6 31.01 15.50 -26.97
CA CYS A 6 30.95 14.53 -25.88
C CYS A 6 29.99 14.95 -24.76
N PHE A 7 29.96 16.25 -24.42
CA PHE A 7 29.11 16.78 -23.35
C PHE A 7 27.61 16.64 -23.67
N MET A 8 27.23 16.85 -24.92
CA MET A 8 25.85 16.65 -25.39
C MET A 8 25.45 15.18 -25.45
N THR A 9 26.37 14.28 -25.80
CA THR A 9 26.07 12.83 -25.86
C THR A 9 25.94 12.19 -24.48
N VAL A 10 26.64 12.70 -23.46
CA VAL A 10 26.57 12.16 -22.08
C VAL A 10 25.24 12.50 -21.40
N SER A 11 24.64 13.65 -21.71
CA SER A 11 23.35 14.09 -21.13
C SER A 11 22.17 13.20 -21.54
N SER A 12 22.21 12.60 -22.74
CA SER A 12 21.07 11.83 -23.29
C SER A 12 20.98 10.39 -22.76
N ILE A 13 21.95 9.91 -21.98
CA ILE A 13 22.03 8.49 -21.58
C ILE A 13 21.17 8.16 -20.35
N ILE A 14 20.64 9.14 -19.60
CA ILE A 14 19.92 8.88 -18.33
C ILE A 14 18.43 9.24 -18.44
N ALA A 15 17.73 8.74 -19.45
CA ALA A 15 16.26 8.68 -19.42
C ALA A 15 15.84 7.26 -18.97
N VAL A 16 15.88 7.01 -17.66
CA VAL A 16 15.34 5.76 -17.08
C VAL A 16 13.82 5.88 -17.05
N ALA A 17 13.15 5.19 -17.97
CA ALA A 17 11.70 5.04 -17.93
C ALA A 17 11.32 4.17 -16.72
N LYS A 18 10.78 4.78 -15.66
CA LYS A 18 10.27 4.06 -14.49
C LYS A 18 8.96 3.36 -14.90
N ALA A 19 8.98 2.04 -15.02
CA ALA A 19 7.76 1.27 -15.21
C ALA A 19 6.82 1.52 -14.01
N GLN A 20 5.64 2.08 -14.28
CA GLN A 20 4.59 2.29 -13.27
C GLN A 20 3.86 0.96 -13.02
N GLY A 21 4.56 0.01 -12.38
CA GLY A 21 3.94 -1.21 -11.87
C GLY A 21 2.98 -0.86 -10.74
N ARG A 22 1.80 -1.48 -10.74
CA ARG A 22 0.86 -1.40 -9.60
C ARG A 22 1.15 -2.56 -8.66
N VAL A 23 1.63 -2.24 -7.46
CA VAL A 23 1.72 -3.21 -6.35
C VAL A 23 0.52 -2.99 -5.44
N VAL A 24 -0.31 -4.03 -5.29
CA VAL A 24 -1.54 -3.99 -4.49
C VAL A 24 -1.35 -4.86 -3.26
N CYS A 25 -1.36 -4.24 -2.09
CA CYS A 25 -1.17 -4.91 -0.82
C CYS A 25 -2.53 -5.17 -0.15
N TYR A 26 -2.74 -6.40 0.30
CA TYR A 26 -3.95 -6.80 1.01
C TYR A 26 -3.66 -6.83 2.51
N PHE A 27 -4.33 -5.97 3.27
CA PHE A 27 -4.29 -6.01 4.73
C PHE A 27 -5.41 -6.90 5.24
N ALA A 28 -5.04 -7.96 5.97
CA ALA A 28 -6.01 -8.89 6.54
C ALA A 28 -6.42 -8.45 7.94
N SER A 29 -7.70 -8.14 8.15
CA SER A 29 -8.20 -7.55 9.39
C SER A 29 -7.93 -8.37 10.65
N TRP A 30 -7.78 -9.70 10.53
CA TRP A 30 -7.42 -10.62 11.63
C TRP A 30 -5.95 -10.56 12.04
N SER A 31 -5.09 -9.81 11.34
CA SER A 31 -3.72 -9.59 11.79
C SER A 31 -3.67 -8.84 13.14
N LEU A 32 -4.72 -8.07 13.44
CA LEU A 32 -4.89 -7.35 14.71
C LEU A 32 -5.15 -8.27 15.90
N THR A 33 -5.71 -9.46 15.68
CA THR A 33 -5.96 -10.43 16.77
C THR A 33 -4.73 -11.24 17.15
N ARG A 34 -3.64 -11.17 16.39
CA ARG A 34 -2.38 -11.80 16.78
C ARG A 34 -1.81 -11.06 18.00
N THR A 35 -1.24 -11.81 18.93
CA THR A 35 -0.67 -11.31 20.17
C THR A 35 0.86 -11.32 20.10
N GLY A 36 1.51 -10.37 20.77
CA GLY A 36 2.97 -10.25 20.76
C GLY A 36 3.50 -9.62 19.47
N ASP A 37 4.75 -9.94 19.13
CA ASP A 37 5.49 -9.34 18.00
C ASP A 37 4.91 -9.71 16.62
N ASP A 38 4.03 -10.72 16.58
CA ASP A 38 3.31 -11.18 15.40
C ASP A 38 2.05 -10.34 15.10
N GLN A 39 1.72 -9.34 15.95
CA GLN A 39 0.64 -8.39 15.68
C GLN A 39 1.06 -7.44 14.55
N TYR A 40 0.23 -7.34 13.52
CA TYR A 40 0.49 -6.44 12.40
C TYR A 40 -0.68 -5.49 12.19
N ARG A 41 -0.42 -4.19 12.26
CA ARG A 41 -1.39 -3.10 12.20
C ARG A 41 -1.29 -2.39 10.85
N ILE A 42 -2.29 -1.57 10.53
CA ILE A 42 -2.28 -0.78 9.29
C ILE A 42 -1.09 0.19 9.30
N GLU A 43 -0.77 0.72 10.48
CA GLU A 43 0.36 1.61 10.71
C GLU A 43 1.73 0.97 10.41
N ASP A 44 1.81 -0.37 10.41
CA ASP A 44 3.05 -1.12 10.16
C ASP A 44 3.28 -1.40 8.66
N ILE A 45 2.38 -0.93 7.78
CA ILE A 45 2.52 -1.06 6.32
C ILE A 45 3.51 -0.01 5.82
N ASP A 46 4.61 -0.46 5.21
CA ASP A 46 5.55 0.42 4.53
C ASP A 46 4.92 0.96 3.21
N PRO A 47 4.63 2.28 3.13
CA PRO A 47 3.98 2.87 1.96
C PRO A 47 4.89 2.90 0.72
N SER A 48 6.20 2.67 0.86
CA SER A 48 7.12 2.61 -0.28
C SER A 48 7.00 1.29 -1.06
N LEU A 49 6.47 0.24 -0.44
CA LEU A 49 6.32 -1.09 -1.04
C LEU A 49 5.02 -1.23 -1.85
N CYS A 50 3.98 -0.46 -1.52
CA CYS A 50 2.63 -0.62 -2.04
C CYS A 50 2.18 0.64 -2.79
N THR A 51 1.56 0.46 -3.96
CA THR A 51 0.89 1.56 -4.67
C THR A 51 -0.57 1.71 -4.26
N HIS A 52 -1.21 0.61 -3.85
CA HIS A 52 -2.59 0.56 -3.40
C HIS A 52 -2.67 -0.40 -2.22
N VAL A 53 -3.54 -0.09 -1.25
CA VAL A 53 -3.81 -0.96 -0.10
C VAL A 53 -5.30 -1.29 -0.09
N ILE A 54 -5.63 -2.58 0.03
CA ILE A 54 -6.99 -3.07 0.18
C ILE A 54 -7.15 -3.55 1.62
N TYR A 55 -8.10 -2.96 2.34
CA TYR A 55 -8.51 -3.44 3.65
C TYR A 55 -9.48 -4.61 3.49
N ALA A 56 -9.03 -5.81 3.82
CA ALA A 56 -9.82 -7.04 3.70
C ALA A 56 -10.20 -7.56 5.10
N PHE A 57 -11.42 -8.05 5.33
CA PHE A 57 -12.50 -8.33 4.38
C PHE A 57 -13.74 -7.47 4.65
N ALA A 58 -14.70 -7.51 3.74
CA ALA A 58 -16.06 -7.04 3.96
C ALA A 58 -17.03 -8.23 3.92
N ASP A 59 -18.07 -8.15 4.74
CA ASP A 59 -19.15 -9.12 4.87
C ASP A 59 -20.45 -8.54 4.32
N LEU A 60 -21.29 -9.41 3.78
CA LEU A 60 -22.67 -9.10 3.44
C LEU A 60 -23.57 -9.62 4.55
N ALA A 61 -24.25 -8.71 5.24
CA ALA A 61 -25.24 -9.07 6.24
C ALA A 61 -26.55 -9.54 5.58
N SER A 62 -27.37 -10.26 6.36
CA SER A 62 -28.65 -10.82 5.88
C SER A 62 -29.67 -9.78 5.44
N ASP A 63 -29.52 -8.53 5.90
CA ASP A 63 -30.32 -7.37 5.49
C ASP A 63 -29.80 -6.71 4.20
N GLY A 64 -28.79 -7.30 3.55
CA GLY A 64 -28.17 -6.77 2.35
C GLY A 64 -27.14 -5.66 2.61
N THR A 65 -26.85 -5.35 3.87
CA THR A 65 -25.85 -4.32 4.20
C THR A 65 -24.43 -4.87 4.08
N ILE A 66 -23.52 -4.09 3.50
CA ILE A 66 -22.09 -4.42 3.44
C ILE A 66 -21.41 -3.87 4.70
N ARG A 67 -20.73 -4.73 5.45
CA ARG A 67 -20.06 -4.38 6.70
C ARG A 67 -18.60 -4.79 6.62
N VAL A 68 -17.67 -3.89 6.93
CA VAL A 68 -16.26 -4.25 6.99
C VAL A 68 -16.04 -5.25 8.14
N ARG A 69 -15.48 -6.42 7.84
CA ARG A 69 -15.10 -7.45 8.82
C ARG A 69 -13.90 -6.94 9.61
N ARG A 70 -14.15 -6.32 10.75
CA ARG A 70 -13.10 -5.93 11.71
C ARG A 70 -12.90 -7.04 12.74
N SER A 71 -11.65 -7.35 13.07
CA SER A 71 -11.31 -8.44 13.98
C SER A 71 -11.39 -8.10 15.47
N PHE A 72 -11.67 -6.85 15.83
CA PHE A 72 -11.84 -6.42 17.22
C PHE A 72 -13.10 -5.57 17.40
N ASN A 73 -13.97 -6.00 18.32
CA ASN A 73 -15.21 -5.36 18.75
C ASN A 73 -14.95 -3.98 19.39
N GLY A 74 -14.79 -2.91 18.61
CA GLY A 74 -14.98 -1.55 19.15
C GLY A 74 -14.07 -0.43 18.63
N LEU A 75 -13.00 -0.70 17.87
CA LEU A 75 -12.29 0.41 17.22
C LEU A 75 -13.01 0.74 15.91
N PHE A 76 -13.89 1.75 15.99
CA PHE A 76 -14.06 2.64 14.86
C PHE A 76 -12.67 3.11 14.47
N LEU A 77 -12.19 2.66 13.31
CA LEU A 77 -11.25 3.42 12.50
C LEU A 77 -11.88 4.80 12.32
N ARG A 78 -11.68 5.66 13.29
CA ARG A 78 -11.71 7.10 13.11
C ARG A 78 -10.48 7.32 12.24
N ILE A 79 -10.64 7.08 10.94
CA ILE A 79 -9.73 7.59 9.93
C ILE A 79 -9.87 9.10 10.08
N ARG A 80 -9.11 9.66 11.03
CA ARG A 80 -8.85 11.09 11.11
C ARG A 80 -7.99 11.34 9.89
N TYR A 81 -8.64 11.88 8.87
CA TYR A 81 -7.94 12.75 7.93
C TYR A 81 -7.32 13.92 8.72
#